data_AF-A0A2D9T3M1-F1
#
_entry.id   AF-A0A2D9T3M1-F1
#
_cell.length_a   1.000
_cell.length_b   1.000
_cell.length_c   1.000
_cell.angle_alpha   90.00
_cell.angle_beta   90.00
_cell.angle_gamma   90.00
#
_symmetry.space_group_name_H-M   'P 1'
#
loop_
_entity.id
_entity.type
_entity.pdbx_description
1 polymer ?
#
loop_
_entity_poly.entity_id
_entity_poly.type
_entity_poly.pdbx_seq_one_letter_code
_entity_poly.pdbx_strand_id
1 'polypeptide(L)'
;MTHRCFPTFAAGFALALLALSPLSASAQDGGVVQRLMAQGKMPQGDARALVRKIDAKMEANAREGGDQYDNLRQATNRALFGAQAGPGANRGEYEQRLQQVMQRLRAGLDLQTLQVYFAGGRNAAVMCAHRWGVTIGECDALIAAATLTPVALPYLAPDDGSALAGQLREARVNRRNAREIVSKVKDTMLGVPGILSNDARGRTLVGLLEACPGGTSDREQQIRAWHVGPAPGLVSCIAGALNARGGAPAAQEAFGLSARAARDFVEWGAPAAPPAPVAVAPQPQPQRPRQPDPSRPTVTASGDVQTLRRQGASLARARQYAAAVQAYLAAVQADGSDAPTFAALGSAQLNAGNPAGAVSALREATRLAPQNDDYFVGLARAHVQARQNPEAIAALQAAVRIDYNNMEAREGLRALGGEVPDPPLPEHPARDQIIASMRPLQAGVAGCAPNFGGHVKFHVVIQGESGNVTAATLEEHRGGEIDDYTQQCMESVVQSARFPRFTRETFEISYPFEIAPPE
;
A
#
# COMPACT_ATOMS: atom_id res chain seq x y z
N MET A 1 72.30 -71.96 -6.81
CA MET A 1 71.41 -72.87 -6.07
C MET A 1 70.17 -72.09 -5.64
N THR A 2 69.05 -72.40 -6.29
CA THR A 2 67.68 -72.50 -5.73
C THR A 2 67.14 -71.42 -4.75
N HIS A 3 66.19 -70.67 -5.30
CA HIS A 3 64.79 -70.46 -4.83
C HIS A 3 64.42 -69.45 -3.72
N ARG A 4 63.47 -68.57 -4.13
CA ARG A 4 62.25 -68.06 -3.42
C ARG A 4 62.49 -67.04 -2.28
N CYS A 5 61.74 -65.95 -2.08
CA CYS A 5 60.42 -65.45 -2.50
C CYS A 5 60.36 -63.90 -2.43
N PHE A 6 59.55 -63.27 -3.28
CA PHE A 6 58.97 -61.90 -3.15
C PHE A 6 57.74 -61.93 -2.19
N PRO A 7 57.01 -60.82 -1.86
CA PRO A 7 57.31 -59.38 -1.87
C PRO A 7 56.89 -58.64 -0.56
N THR A 8 57.30 -57.39 -0.35
CA THR A 8 56.52 -56.41 0.44
C THR A 8 56.31 -55.14 -0.38
N PHE A 9 55.05 -54.88 -0.73
CA PHE A 9 54.57 -53.67 -1.35
C PHE A 9 54.60 -52.52 -0.33
N ALA A 10 55.35 -51.45 -0.63
CA ALA A 10 55.16 -50.13 -0.02
C ALA A 10 54.59 -49.20 -1.10
N ALA A 11 53.26 -49.13 -1.17
CA ALA A 11 52.56 -48.11 -1.93
C ALA A 11 52.53 -46.82 -1.09
N GLY A 12 53.33 -45.84 -1.49
CA GLY A 12 53.25 -44.47 -0.96
C GLY A 12 51.94 -43.83 -1.42
N PHE A 13 50.94 -43.82 -0.55
CA PHE A 13 49.76 -42.97 -0.72
C PHE A 13 50.17 -41.51 -0.51
N ALA A 14 50.28 -40.77 -1.61
CA ALA A 14 50.25 -39.32 -1.56
C ALA A 14 48.85 -38.88 -1.11
N LEU A 15 48.70 -38.56 0.18
CA LEU A 15 47.52 -37.85 0.68
C LEU A 15 47.54 -36.44 0.06
N ALA A 16 46.76 -36.24 -1.01
CA ALA A 16 46.32 -34.92 -1.39
C ALA A 16 45.34 -34.42 -0.31
N LEU A 17 45.90 -33.78 0.72
CA LEU A 17 45.15 -32.92 1.63
C LEU A 17 44.63 -31.74 0.80
N LEU A 18 43.40 -31.86 0.31
CA LEU A 18 42.58 -30.70 -0.06
C LEU A 18 42.34 -29.91 1.23
N ALA A 19 43.26 -29.00 1.53
CA ALA A 19 43.05 -27.95 2.49
C ALA A 19 41.90 -27.08 1.98
N LEU A 20 40.69 -27.32 2.47
CA LEU A 20 39.63 -26.32 2.48
C LEU A 20 40.11 -25.18 3.36
N SER A 21 40.89 -24.26 2.79
CA SER A 21 41.16 -22.99 3.42
C SER A 21 39.81 -22.31 3.70
N PRO A 22 39.55 -21.82 4.92
CA PRO A 22 38.36 -20.99 5.14
C PRO A 22 38.48 -19.81 4.19
N LEU A 23 37.54 -19.71 3.24
CA LEU A 23 37.38 -18.53 2.40
C LEU A 23 37.40 -17.32 3.34
N SER A 24 38.35 -16.39 3.12
CA SER A 24 38.43 -15.15 3.88
C SER A 24 37.06 -14.46 3.85
N ALA A 25 36.67 -13.78 4.94
CA ALA A 25 35.38 -13.08 5.04
C ALA A 25 35.09 -12.21 3.79
N SER A 26 36.14 -11.61 3.20
CA SER A 26 36.10 -10.84 1.95
C SER A 26 35.61 -11.60 0.70
N ALA A 27 35.73 -12.93 0.64
CA ALA A 27 35.29 -13.75 -0.47
C ALA A 27 33.82 -14.22 -0.31
N GLN A 28 33.33 -14.35 0.93
CA GLN A 28 31.93 -14.70 1.23
C GLN A 28 31.00 -13.52 0.95
N ASP A 29 31.45 -12.30 1.27
CA ASP A 29 30.78 -11.04 0.91
C ASP A 29 30.54 -10.93 -0.60
N GLY A 30 31.48 -11.42 -1.41
CA GLY A 30 31.46 -11.29 -2.87
C GLY A 30 30.23 -11.95 -3.52
N GLY A 31 29.88 -13.16 -3.09
CA GLY A 31 28.74 -13.90 -3.64
C GLY A 31 27.39 -13.27 -3.27
N VAL A 32 27.23 -12.81 -2.03
CA VAL A 32 26.02 -12.13 -1.57
C VAL A 32 25.87 -10.78 -2.28
N VAL A 33 26.94 -9.98 -2.35
CA VAL A 33 26.95 -8.70 -3.08
C VAL A 33 26.59 -8.90 -4.55
N GLN A 34 27.12 -9.93 -5.22
CA GLN A 34 26.76 -10.24 -6.60
C GLN A 34 25.27 -10.54 -6.76
N ARG A 35 24.67 -11.31 -5.84
CA ARG A 35 23.23 -11.60 -5.90
C ARG A 35 22.37 -10.36 -5.61
N LEU A 36 22.79 -9.50 -4.68
CA LEU A 36 22.12 -8.22 -4.42
C LEU A 36 22.14 -7.31 -5.65
N MET A 37 23.26 -7.26 -6.38
CA MET A 37 23.35 -6.53 -7.64
C MET A 37 22.46 -7.14 -8.73
N ALA A 38 22.55 -8.45 -8.93
CA ALA A 38 21.86 -9.14 -10.02
C ALA A 38 20.34 -9.24 -9.81
N GLN A 39 19.92 -9.63 -8.61
CA GLN A 39 18.51 -9.90 -8.28
C GLN A 39 17.85 -8.71 -7.60
N GLY A 40 18.55 -8.07 -6.67
CA GLY A 40 18.05 -6.88 -5.97
C GLY A 40 18.18 -5.58 -6.77
N LYS A 41 18.82 -5.61 -7.96
CA LYS A 41 19.14 -4.43 -8.78
C LYS A 41 19.79 -3.30 -7.97
N MET A 42 20.61 -3.68 -6.99
CA MET A 42 21.23 -2.77 -6.03
C MET A 42 22.63 -2.33 -6.50
N PRO A 43 22.98 -1.04 -6.43
CA PRO A 43 24.34 -0.59 -6.71
C PRO A 43 25.38 -1.29 -5.82
N GLN A 44 26.57 -1.55 -6.36
CA GLN A 44 27.60 -2.33 -5.65
C GLN A 44 28.00 -1.71 -4.30
N GLY A 45 28.08 -0.37 -4.22
CA GLY A 45 28.41 0.34 -2.99
C GLY A 45 27.37 0.09 -1.88
N ASP A 46 26.10 0.19 -2.24
CA ASP A 46 24.95 -0.03 -1.34
C ASP A 46 24.86 -1.49 -0.93
N ALA A 47 25.05 -2.43 -1.87
CA ALA A 47 25.08 -3.86 -1.57
C ALA A 47 26.16 -4.21 -0.54
N ARG A 48 27.37 -3.66 -0.69
CA ARG A 48 28.45 -3.85 0.29
C ARG A 48 28.12 -3.21 1.63
N ALA A 49 27.48 -2.05 1.65
CA ALA A 49 27.07 -1.39 2.89
C ALA A 49 26.00 -2.19 3.63
N LEU A 50 25.02 -2.73 2.90
CA LEU A 50 23.96 -3.57 3.44
C LEU A 50 24.52 -4.87 4.04
N VAL A 51 25.40 -5.57 3.32
CA VAL A 51 26.05 -6.80 3.85
C VAL A 51 26.78 -6.50 5.15
N ARG A 52 27.63 -5.46 5.20
CA ARG A 52 28.32 -5.06 6.44
C ARG A 52 27.36 -4.75 7.59
N LYS A 53 26.20 -4.16 7.31
CA LYS A 53 25.18 -3.85 8.32
C LYS A 53 24.55 -5.13 8.89
N ILE A 54 24.28 -6.12 8.04
CA ILE A 54 23.80 -7.44 8.46
C ILE A 54 24.87 -8.17 9.27
N ASP A 55 26.12 -8.19 8.81
CA ASP A 55 27.25 -8.83 9.48
C ASP A 55 27.48 -8.26 10.88
N ALA A 56 27.46 -6.93 11.01
CA ALA A 56 27.62 -6.27 12.31
C ALA A 56 26.55 -6.72 13.32
N LYS A 57 25.32 -6.96 12.84
CA LYS A 57 24.22 -7.45 13.68
C LYS A 57 24.38 -8.92 14.05
N MET A 58 24.84 -9.76 13.13
CA MET A 58 25.18 -11.16 13.40
C MET A 58 26.32 -11.26 14.41
N GLU A 59 27.37 -10.46 14.24
CA GLU A 59 28.52 -10.42 15.14
C GLU A 59 28.15 -9.89 16.52
N ALA A 60 27.28 -8.88 16.61
CA ALA A 60 26.75 -8.38 17.89
C ALA A 60 26.01 -9.49 18.65
N ASN A 61 25.12 -10.24 17.98
CA ASN A 61 24.42 -11.37 18.60
C ASN A 61 25.39 -12.48 19.06
N ALA A 62 26.48 -12.70 18.31
CA ALA A 62 27.53 -13.65 18.69
C ALA A 62 28.42 -13.17 19.85
N ARG A 63 28.38 -11.88 20.18
CA ARG A 63 29.14 -11.25 21.28
C ARG A 63 28.37 -11.14 22.58
N GLU A 64 27.05 -10.95 22.53
CA GLU A 64 26.21 -10.76 23.73
C GLU A 64 26.34 -11.90 24.76
N GLY A 65 26.79 -13.09 24.35
CA GLY A 65 27.07 -14.20 25.26
C GLY A 65 25.82 -14.83 25.89
N GLY A 66 25.93 -16.05 26.40
CA GLY A 66 24.85 -16.75 27.10
C GLY A 66 24.21 -17.89 26.32
N ASP A 67 23.61 -18.82 27.07
CA ASP A 67 23.13 -20.12 26.60
C ASP A 67 21.74 -20.04 25.93
N GLN A 68 21.27 -18.82 25.65
CA GLN A 68 19.93 -18.58 25.12
C GLN A 68 19.91 -18.88 23.61
N TYR A 69 18.97 -19.72 23.21
CA TYR A 69 18.79 -20.13 21.83
C TYR A 69 17.79 -19.20 21.13
N ASP A 70 18.20 -17.95 20.89
CA ASP A 70 17.34 -16.93 20.31
C ASP A 70 16.94 -17.23 18.84
N ASN A 71 16.04 -16.44 18.29
CA ASN A 71 15.51 -16.64 16.94
C ASN A 71 16.60 -16.62 15.84
N LEU A 72 17.65 -15.81 16.00
CA LEU A 72 18.74 -15.73 15.02
C LEU A 72 19.65 -16.95 15.14
N ARG A 73 19.97 -17.40 16.35
CA ARG A 73 20.73 -18.64 16.60
C ARG A 73 19.97 -19.88 16.13
N GLN A 74 18.66 -19.96 16.36
CA GLN A 74 17.78 -21.00 15.82
C GLN A 74 17.79 -21.02 14.29
N ALA A 75 17.66 -19.86 13.64
CA ALA A 75 17.71 -19.77 12.19
C ALA A 75 19.09 -20.21 11.66
N THR A 76 20.16 -19.79 12.31
CA THR A 76 21.54 -20.18 11.94
C THR A 76 21.77 -21.69 12.10
N ASN A 77 21.27 -22.28 13.17
CA ASN A 77 21.32 -23.72 13.37
C ASN A 77 20.59 -24.48 12.28
N ARG A 78 19.38 -24.03 11.90
CA ARG A 78 18.65 -24.63 10.79
C ARG A 78 19.39 -24.49 9.47
N ALA A 79 20.13 -23.40 9.27
CA ALA A 79 20.98 -23.24 8.09
C ALA A 79 22.14 -24.25 8.08
N LEU A 80 22.79 -24.50 9.22
CA LEU A 80 23.94 -25.39 9.33
C LEU A 80 23.55 -26.88 9.32
N PHE A 81 22.47 -27.24 10.00
CA PHE A 81 22.12 -28.64 10.30
C PHE A 81 20.78 -29.09 9.70
N GLY A 82 20.08 -28.23 8.94
CA GLY A 82 18.83 -28.54 8.25
C GLY A 82 17.59 -27.90 8.85
N ALA A 83 16.54 -27.74 8.05
CA ALA A 83 15.36 -26.95 8.39
C ALA A 83 14.59 -27.40 9.65
N GLN A 84 14.66 -28.69 10.00
CA GLN A 84 14.01 -29.27 11.19
C GLN A 84 14.98 -29.46 12.36
N ALA A 85 16.23 -29.00 12.24
CA ALA A 85 17.23 -29.18 13.27
C ALA A 85 16.87 -28.42 14.54
N GLY A 86 16.64 -29.16 15.63
CA GLY A 86 16.56 -28.64 16.98
C GLY A 86 17.94 -28.23 17.53
N PRO A 87 17.98 -27.79 18.80
CA PRO A 87 19.19 -27.27 19.42
C PRO A 87 20.24 -28.35 19.73
N GLY A 88 19.87 -29.63 19.69
CA GLY A 88 20.72 -30.80 19.99
C GLY A 88 19.90 -31.81 20.79
N ALA A 89 20.19 -33.11 20.66
CA ALA A 89 19.44 -34.17 21.35
C ALA A 89 19.85 -34.32 22.83
N ASN A 90 21.02 -33.80 23.20
CA ASN A 90 21.53 -33.80 24.57
C ASN A 90 22.42 -32.56 24.82
N ARG A 91 22.85 -32.37 26.07
CA ARG A 91 23.65 -31.19 26.48
C ARG A 91 25.00 -31.08 25.75
N GLY A 92 25.69 -32.18 25.50
CA GLY A 92 26.97 -32.16 24.80
C GLY A 92 26.81 -31.74 23.33
N GLU A 93 25.80 -32.28 22.66
CA GLU A 93 25.46 -31.89 21.29
C GLU A 93 24.98 -30.42 21.22
N TYR A 94 24.20 -29.97 22.22
CA TYR A 94 23.76 -28.59 22.34
C TYR A 94 24.94 -27.62 22.37
N GLU A 95 25.90 -27.86 23.26
CA GLU A 95 27.09 -27.01 23.42
C GLU A 95 27.93 -26.99 22.13
N GLN A 96 28.10 -28.14 21.46
CA GLN A 96 28.80 -28.24 20.18
C GLN A 96 28.08 -27.46 19.06
N ARG A 97 26.76 -27.63 18.91
CA ARG A 97 25.97 -26.91 17.89
C ARG A 97 25.97 -25.41 18.15
N LEU A 98 25.84 -25.00 19.40
CA LEU A 98 25.90 -23.59 19.79
C LEU A 98 27.26 -22.97 19.43
N GLN A 99 28.38 -23.68 19.66
CA GLN A 99 29.70 -23.19 19.23
C GLN A 99 29.79 -22.99 17.71
N GLN A 100 29.28 -23.93 16.91
CA GLN A 100 29.26 -23.82 15.45
C GLN A 100 28.35 -22.68 14.97
N VAL A 101 27.18 -22.50 15.59
CA VAL A 101 26.28 -21.36 15.34
C VAL A 101 26.99 -20.04 15.60
N MET A 102 27.66 -19.91 16.75
CA MET A 102 28.37 -18.69 17.12
C MET A 102 29.56 -18.40 16.19
N GLN A 103 30.24 -19.44 15.70
CA GLN A 103 31.27 -19.29 14.67
C GLN A 103 30.69 -18.79 13.34
N ARG A 104 29.56 -19.35 12.89
CA ARG A 104 28.87 -18.90 11.66
C ARG A 104 28.39 -17.46 11.77
N LEU A 105 27.84 -17.06 12.91
CA LEU A 105 27.42 -15.68 13.14
C LEU A 105 28.59 -14.69 13.07
N ARG A 106 29.77 -15.04 13.62
CA ARG A 106 30.98 -14.20 13.53
C ARG A 106 31.57 -14.15 12.13
N ALA A 107 31.35 -15.20 11.33
CA ALA A 107 31.83 -15.26 9.96
C ALA A 107 30.97 -14.43 8.98
N GLY A 108 29.84 -13.87 9.43
CA GLY A 108 28.98 -12.99 8.63
C GLY A 108 27.99 -13.74 7.73
N LEU A 109 27.33 -12.99 6.86
CA LEU A 109 26.32 -13.47 5.92
C LEU A 109 26.98 -14.16 4.72
N ASP A 110 26.51 -15.35 4.39
CA ASP A 110 26.92 -16.09 3.20
C ASP A 110 25.69 -16.54 2.39
N LEU A 111 25.89 -17.20 1.26
CA LEU A 111 24.77 -17.64 0.40
C LEU A 111 23.85 -18.67 1.08
N GLN A 112 24.37 -19.49 1.98
CA GLN A 112 23.60 -20.52 2.68
C GLN A 112 22.69 -19.89 3.74
N THR A 113 23.26 -19.02 4.56
CA THR A 113 22.54 -18.28 5.61
C THR A 113 21.60 -17.22 5.03
N LEU A 114 21.96 -16.59 3.90
CA LEU A 114 21.09 -15.68 3.14
C LEU A 114 19.74 -16.34 2.80
N GLN A 115 19.76 -17.57 2.29
CA GLN A 115 18.53 -18.30 1.94
C GLN A 115 17.63 -18.59 3.14
N VAL A 116 18.22 -18.82 4.31
CA VAL A 116 17.47 -19.14 5.53
C VAL A 116 16.92 -17.89 6.21
N TYR A 117 17.69 -16.80 6.21
CA TYR A 117 17.31 -15.56 6.88
C TYR A 117 16.29 -14.75 6.09
N PHE A 118 16.32 -14.84 4.75
CA PHE A 118 15.56 -13.97 3.85
C PHE A 118 14.69 -14.77 2.88
N ALA A 119 14.00 -15.79 3.39
CA ALA A 119 13.01 -16.52 2.61
C ALA A 119 11.82 -15.62 2.20
N GLY A 120 11.27 -15.87 1.02
CA GLY A 120 10.08 -15.18 0.53
C GLY A 120 8.81 -15.59 1.30
N GLY A 121 7.77 -14.76 1.19
CA GLY A 121 6.47 -15.00 1.84
C GLY A 121 5.65 -13.72 1.98
N ARG A 122 4.39 -13.86 2.42
CA ARG A 122 3.55 -12.68 2.72
C ARG A 122 4.20 -11.85 3.83
N ASN A 123 4.26 -10.52 3.64
CA ASN A 123 4.87 -9.57 4.57
C ASN A 123 6.37 -9.82 4.89
N ALA A 124 7.07 -10.63 4.09
CA ALA A 124 8.45 -11.02 4.37
C ALA A 124 9.39 -9.80 4.45
N ALA A 125 9.21 -8.80 3.59
CA ALA A 125 10.03 -7.59 3.58
C ALA A 125 9.87 -6.75 4.86
N VAL A 126 8.65 -6.60 5.36
CA VAL A 126 8.34 -5.88 6.62
C VAL A 126 8.96 -6.61 7.82
N MET A 127 8.77 -7.94 7.88
CA MET A 127 9.33 -8.76 8.97
C MET A 127 10.86 -8.79 8.95
N CYS A 128 11.44 -8.86 7.75
CA CYS A 128 12.88 -8.73 7.53
C CYS A 128 13.39 -7.39 8.06
N ALA A 129 12.74 -6.29 7.67
CA ALA A 129 13.17 -4.94 7.99
C ALA A 129 13.14 -4.71 9.51
N HIS A 130 12.09 -5.22 10.17
CA HIS A 130 11.99 -5.26 11.63
C HIS A 130 13.13 -6.07 12.27
N ARG A 131 13.33 -7.33 11.83
CA ARG A 131 14.34 -8.23 12.40
C ARG A 131 15.74 -7.64 12.29
N TRP A 132 16.07 -7.10 11.13
CA TRP A 132 17.44 -6.71 10.78
C TRP A 132 17.73 -5.22 11.01
N GLY A 133 16.71 -4.37 11.21
CA GLY A 133 16.92 -2.93 11.38
C GLY A 133 17.38 -2.24 10.09
N VAL A 134 16.83 -2.71 8.98
CA VAL A 134 17.10 -2.27 7.60
C VAL A 134 15.80 -1.76 6.99
N THR A 135 15.87 -1.07 5.85
CA THR A 135 14.66 -0.57 5.18
C THR A 135 13.91 -1.71 4.47
N ILE A 136 12.65 -1.45 4.12
CA ILE A 136 11.85 -2.42 3.35
C ILE A 136 12.51 -2.70 1.99
N GLY A 137 13.01 -1.66 1.31
CA GLY A 137 13.72 -1.81 0.03
C GLY A 137 15.04 -2.59 0.14
N GLU A 138 15.79 -2.40 1.23
CA GLU A 138 16.98 -3.23 1.54
C GLU A 138 16.58 -4.70 1.70
N CYS A 139 15.43 -4.97 2.35
CA CYS A 139 14.91 -6.31 2.53
C CYS A 139 14.35 -6.96 1.26
N ASP A 140 13.67 -6.20 0.38
CA ASP A 140 13.25 -6.72 -0.91
C ASP A 140 14.45 -7.21 -1.72
N ALA A 141 15.56 -6.45 -1.70
CA ALA A 141 16.80 -6.83 -2.36
C ALA A 141 17.41 -8.11 -1.75
N LEU A 142 17.43 -8.23 -0.41
CA LEU A 142 17.92 -9.43 0.29
C LEU A 142 17.06 -10.66 -0.02
N ILE A 143 15.73 -10.51 -0.04
CA ILE A 143 14.79 -11.59 -0.37
C ILE A 143 14.94 -12.00 -1.84
N ALA A 144 15.08 -11.05 -2.75
CA ALA A 144 15.34 -11.32 -4.17
C ALA A 144 16.67 -12.07 -4.36
N ALA A 145 17.72 -11.64 -3.66
CA ALA A 145 19.02 -12.32 -3.67
C ALA A 145 18.96 -13.74 -3.08
N ALA A 146 18.17 -13.95 -2.04
CA ALA A 146 17.98 -15.25 -1.40
C ALA A 146 17.20 -16.22 -2.29
N THR A 147 16.08 -15.76 -2.86
CA THR A 147 15.14 -16.56 -3.66
C THR A 147 15.52 -16.68 -5.14
N LEU A 148 16.56 -15.96 -5.57
CA LEU A 148 16.96 -15.85 -6.97
C LEU A 148 15.84 -15.33 -7.88
N THR A 149 14.93 -14.54 -7.32
CA THR A 149 13.83 -13.89 -8.05
C THR A 149 14.13 -12.40 -8.16
N PRO A 150 14.33 -11.84 -9.36
CA PRO A 150 14.71 -10.44 -9.49
C PRO A 150 13.56 -9.51 -9.08
N VAL A 151 13.89 -8.40 -8.41
CA VAL A 151 12.91 -7.35 -8.10
C VAL A 151 12.40 -6.69 -9.38
N ALA A 152 11.11 -6.37 -9.43
CA ALA A 152 10.48 -5.73 -10.58
C ALA A 152 11.10 -4.34 -10.84
N LEU A 153 11.29 -3.54 -9.79
CA LEU A 153 11.84 -2.19 -9.85
C LEU A 153 13.29 -2.15 -9.38
N PRO A 154 14.13 -1.23 -9.90
CA PRO A 154 15.46 -0.98 -9.36
C PRO A 154 15.41 -0.60 -7.87
N TYR A 155 16.43 -0.99 -7.11
CA TYR A 155 16.58 -0.54 -5.73
C TYR A 155 16.74 0.99 -5.68
N LEU A 156 15.95 1.63 -4.82
CA LEU A 156 16.06 3.05 -4.51
C LEU A 156 16.71 3.20 -3.14
N ALA A 157 17.84 3.90 -3.09
CA ALA A 157 18.50 4.19 -1.83
C ALA A 157 17.62 5.08 -0.94
N PRO A 158 17.63 4.88 0.39
CA PRO A 158 16.88 5.73 1.31
C PRO A 158 17.32 7.20 1.19
N ASP A 159 16.34 8.10 1.18
CA ASP A 159 16.54 9.55 1.22
C ASP A 159 17.30 9.92 2.51
N ASP A 160 18.42 10.63 2.34
CA ASP A 160 19.31 11.01 3.42
C ASP A 160 18.81 12.24 4.21
N GLY A 161 17.81 12.94 3.67
CA GLY A 161 17.19 14.15 4.18
C GLY A 161 17.89 15.45 3.77
N SER A 162 18.85 15.40 2.85
CA SER A 162 19.61 16.57 2.40
C SER A 162 18.73 17.61 1.71
N ALA A 163 17.78 17.17 0.88
CA ALA A 163 16.82 18.05 0.21
C ALA A 163 15.89 18.73 1.21
N LEU A 164 15.37 17.99 2.20
CA LEU A 164 14.55 18.53 3.28
C LEU A 164 15.33 19.56 4.11
N ALA A 165 16.58 19.26 4.43
CA ALA A 165 17.48 20.20 5.11
C ALA A 165 17.71 21.48 4.29
N GLY A 166 17.68 21.39 2.95
CA GLY A 166 17.68 22.54 2.04
C GLY A 166 16.45 23.42 2.24
N GLN A 167 15.26 22.84 2.08
CA GLN A 167 14.00 23.59 2.15
C GLN A 167 13.75 24.21 3.54
N LEU A 168 14.08 23.51 4.62
CA LEU A 168 13.96 24.06 5.98
C LEU A 168 14.87 25.28 6.17
N ARG A 169 16.08 25.27 5.59
CA ARG A 169 16.99 26.42 5.65
C ARG A 169 16.47 27.59 4.82
N GLU A 170 15.94 27.34 3.63
CA GLU A 170 15.33 28.36 2.77
C GLU A 170 14.14 29.03 3.47
N ALA A 171 13.35 28.25 4.21
CA ALA A 171 12.27 28.72 5.07
C ALA A 171 12.75 29.36 6.39
N ARG A 172 14.07 29.53 6.58
CA ARG A 172 14.70 30.16 7.75
C ARG A 172 14.46 29.43 9.08
N VAL A 173 14.17 28.13 9.05
CA VAL A 173 14.13 27.28 10.26
C VAL A 173 15.52 27.26 10.91
N ASN A 174 15.57 27.34 12.25
CA ASN A 174 16.83 27.35 12.97
C ASN A 174 17.68 26.12 12.64
N ARG A 175 18.99 26.29 12.40
CA ARG A 175 19.89 25.19 11.97
C ARG A 175 19.89 23.98 12.91
N ARG A 176 19.77 24.19 14.23
CA ARG A 176 19.70 23.08 15.20
C ARG A 176 18.38 22.32 15.04
N ASN A 177 17.27 23.05 14.96
CA ASN A 177 15.93 22.48 14.81
C ASN A 177 15.79 21.77 13.45
N ALA A 178 16.30 22.35 12.36
CA ALA A 178 16.29 21.71 11.04
C ALA A 178 17.04 20.37 11.02
N ARG A 179 18.19 20.27 11.69
CA ARG A 179 18.91 18.99 11.83
C ARG A 179 18.12 17.98 12.66
N GLU A 180 17.51 18.43 13.74
CA GLU A 180 16.68 17.59 14.60
C GLU A 180 15.47 17.05 13.82
N ILE A 181 14.74 17.91 13.12
CA ILE A 181 13.61 17.55 12.25
C ILE A 181 14.04 16.50 11.25
N VAL A 182 15.08 16.79 10.46
CA VAL A 182 15.58 15.87 9.43
C VAL A 182 15.96 14.52 10.03
N SER A 183 16.71 14.50 11.13
CA SER A 183 17.13 13.25 11.77
C SER A 183 15.93 12.45 12.28
N LYS A 184 15.07 13.07 13.10
CA LYS A 184 13.97 12.39 13.79
C LYS A 184 12.87 11.92 12.82
N VAL A 185 12.56 12.74 11.82
CA VAL A 185 11.60 12.39 10.77
C VAL A 185 12.15 11.24 9.93
N LYS A 186 13.42 11.31 9.50
CA LYS A 186 14.08 10.20 8.79
C LYS A 186 14.06 8.92 9.60
N ASP A 187 14.49 8.96 10.86
CA ASP A 187 14.56 7.78 11.73
C ASP A 187 13.18 7.14 11.92
N THR A 188 12.13 7.96 12.01
CA THR A 188 10.75 7.49 12.14
C THR A 188 10.23 6.89 10.83
N MET A 189 10.47 7.55 9.70
CA MET A 189 9.98 7.11 8.38
C MET A 189 10.70 5.85 7.88
N LEU A 190 11.98 5.70 8.19
CA LEU A 190 12.76 4.50 7.85
C LEU A 190 12.59 3.39 8.91
N GLY A 191 11.97 3.70 10.05
CA GLY A 191 11.79 2.78 11.19
C GLY A 191 10.46 2.02 11.15
N VAL A 192 10.50 0.76 10.70
CA VAL A 192 9.32 -0.13 10.55
C VAL A 192 8.47 -0.37 11.82
N PRO A 193 8.99 -0.40 13.08
CA PRO A 193 8.14 -0.72 14.24
C PRO A 193 7.31 0.46 14.77
N GLY A 194 7.81 1.71 14.65
CA GLY A 194 7.18 2.86 15.31
C GLY A 194 5.85 3.27 14.67
N ILE A 195 5.69 3.00 13.38
CA ILE A 195 4.48 3.29 12.61
C ILE A 195 3.41 2.20 12.80
N LEU A 196 3.80 0.98 13.19
CA LEU A 196 2.90 -0.18 13.26
C LEU A 196 2.57 -0.63 14.70
N SER A 197 3.03 0.12 15.72
CA SER A 197 2.66 -0.14 17.12
C SER A 197 1.20 0.22 17.39
N ASN A 198 0.52 -0.57 18.23
CA ASN A 198 -0.87 -0.29 18.62
C ASN A 198 -0.98 0.71 19.81
N ASP A 199 -0.02 1.64 19.91
CA ASP A 199 -0.01 2.73 20.88
C ASP A 199 -0.49 4.04 20.23
N ALA A 200 -0.62 5.11 21.03
CA ALA A 200 -1.12 6.40 20.54
C ALA A 200 -0.22 6.99 19.43
N ARG A 201 1.10 6.80 19.57
CA ARG A 201 2.09 7.19 18.58
C ARG A 201 1.91 6.44 17.25
N GLY A 202 1.79 5.11 17.30
CA GLY A 202 1.59 4.30 16.09
C GLY A 202 0.27 4.60 15.39
N ARG A 203 -0.83 4.80 16.15
CA ARG A 203 -2.11 5.28 15.57
C ARG A 203 -1.99 6.63 14.88
N THR A 204 -1.25 7.56 15.48
CA THR A 204 -0.98 8.88 14.87
C THR A 204 -0.22 8.73 13.55
N LEU A 205 0.83 7.90 13.54
CA LEU A 205 1.63 7.65 12.33
C LEU A 205 0.82 6.94 11.23
N VAL A 206 -0.06 6.00 11.59
CA VAL A 206 -1.03 5.37 10.68
C VAL A 206 -1.99 6.38 10.06
N GLY A 207 -2.53 7.31 10.84
CA GLY A 207 -3.41 8.35 10.34
C GLY A 207 -2.69 9.38 9.46
N LEU A 208 -1.40 9.62 9.69
CA LEU A 208 -0.57 10.46 8.84
C LEU A 208 -0.24 9.78 7.50
N LEU A 209 0.01 8.47 7.51
CA LEU A 209 0.16 7.68 6.28
C LEU A 209 -1.06 7.83 5.36
N GLU A 210 -2.26 7.77 5.93
CA GLU A 210 -3.52 7.93 5.18
C GLU A 210 -3.72 9.36 4.68
N ALA A 211 -3.37 10.37 5.50
CA ALA A 211 -3.49 11.77 5.13
C ALA A 211 -2.46 12.19 4.07
N CYS A 212 -1.29 11.56 4.07
CA CYS A 212 -0.16 11.86 3.20
C CYS A 212 0.31 10.60 2.47
N PRO A 213 -0.46 10.15 1.46
CA PRO A 213 -0.28 8.84 0.82
C PRO A 213 1.00 8.71 -0.02
N GLY A 214 1.76 9.79 -0.24
CA GLY A 214 2.97 9.72 -1.06
C GLY A 214 2.71 9.45 -2.55
N GLY A 215 1.47 9.70 -3.02
CA GLY A 215 1.09 9.58 -4.43
C GLY A 215 0.40 8.26 -4.83
N THR A 216 -0.07 7.46 -3.87
CA THR A 216 -0.78 6.20 -4.12
C THR A 216 -1.84 5.90 -3.06
N SER A 217 -3.01 5.38 -3.43
CA SER A 217 -4.01 4.93 -2.45
C SER A 217 -3.76 3.51 -1.91
N ASP A 218 -2.90 2.72 -2.58
CA ASP A 218 -2.54 1.37 -2.14
C ASP A 218 -1.71 1.38 -0.85
N ARG A 219 -2.21 0.70 0.18
CA ARG A 219 -1.61 0.72 1.53
C ARG A 219 -0.19 0.19 1.57
N GLU A 220 0.11 -0.87 0.80
CA GLU A 220 1.46 -1.44 0.77
C GLU A 220 2.43 -0.46 0.09
N GLN A 221 2.03 0.14 -1.02
CA GLN A 221 2.82 1.15 -1.72
C GLN A 221 2.95 2.45 -0.90
N GLN A 222 1.95 2.85 -0.13
CA GLN A 222 2.04 3.97 0.83
C GLN A 222 3.12 3.71 1.87
N ILE A 223 3.09 2.52 2.49
CA ILE A 223 4.09 2.09 3.46
C ILE A 223 5.47 2.13 2.79
N ARG A 224 5.60 1.57 1.59
CA ARG A 224 6.87 1.58 0.84
C ARG A 224 7.35 2.99 0.53
N ALA A 225 6.47 3.89 0.09
CA ALA A 225 6.78 5.28 -0.23
C ALA A 225 7.29 6.05 1.00
N TRP A 226 6.68 5.84 2.16
CA TRP A 226 7.16 6.40 3.43
C TRP A 226 8.54 5.85 3.83
N HIS A 227 8.80 4.58 3.58
CA HIS A 227 10.09 3.94 3.89
C HIS A 227 11.20 4.25 2.87
N VAL A 228 10.94 5.08 1.86
CA VAL A 228 11.99 5.70 1.06
C VAL A 228 12.70 6.80 1.85
N GLY A 229 12.03 7.43 2.82
CA GLY A 229 12.63 8.45 3.69
C GLY A 229 11.99 9.85 3.54
N PRO A 230 12.61 10.88 4.13
CA PRO A 230 11.99 12.19 4.36
C PRO A 230 12.00 13.10 3.12
N ALA A 231 11.36 12.66 2.03
CA ALA A 231 11.22 13.47 0.82
C ALA A 231 10.47 14.79 1.12
N PRO A 232 10.92 15.96 0.65
CA PRO A 232 10.39 17.24 1.11
C PRO A 232 8.88 17.44 0.91
N GLY A 233 8.34 17.01 -0.24
CA GLY A 233 6.90 17.11 -0.51
C GLY A 233 6.06 16.25 0.43
N LEU A 234 6.51 15.02 0.70
CA LEU A 234 5.86 14.12 1.64
C LEU A 234 5.92 14.68 3.07
N VAL A 235 7.09 15.17 3.48
CA VAL A 235 7.32 15.73 4.81
C VAL A 235 6.56 17.04 5.03
N SER A 236 6.42 17.87 3.99
CA SER A 236 5.58 19.07 4.03
C SER A 236 4.10 18.73 4.21
N CYS A 237 3.59 17.72 3.49
CA CYS A 237 2.25 17.20 3.72
C CYS A 237 2.06 16.75 5.18
N ILE A 238 2.98 15.94 5.69
CA ILE A 238 2.91 15.41 7.07
C ILE A 238 2.88 16.56 8.09
N ALA A 239 3.76 17.55 7.91
CA ALA A 239 3.81 18.73 8.77
C ALA A 239 2.50 19.54 8.71
N GLY A 240 1.91 19.73 7.53
CA GLY A 240 0.61 20.38 7.37
C GLY A 240 -0.55 19.59 8.00
N ALA A 241 -0.57 18.27 7.83
CA ALA A 241 -1.57 17.38 8.43
C ALA A 241 -1.49 17.40 9.97
N LEU A 242 -0.27 17.38 10.52
CA LEU A 242 -0.04 17.55 11.96
C LEU A 242 -0.50 18.93 12.44
N ASN A 243 -0.19 19.99 11.69
CA ASN A 243 -0.63 21.34 12.04
C ASN A 243 -2.16 21.42 12.17
N ALA A 244 -2.89 20.77 11.26
CA ALA A 244 -4.35 20.72 11.29
C ALA A 244 -4.94 19.80 12.39
N ARG A 245 -4.17 18.80 12.87
CA ARG A 245 -4.66 17.71 13.72
C ARG A 245 -3.91 17.59 15.05
N GLY A 246 -3.53 18.72 15.65
CA GLY A 246 -2.93 18.75 17.00
C GLY A 246 -1.65 19.56 17.13
N GLY A 247 -1.15 20.16 16.04
CA GLY A 247 -0.06 21.13 16.05
C GLY A 247 1.27 20.55 16.55
N ALA A 248 2.06 21.40 17.20
CA ALA A 248 3.38 21.01 17.72
C ALA A 248 3.33 19.82 18.70
N PRO A 249 2.38 19.71 19.65
CA PRO A 249 2.27 18.54 20.51
C PRO A 249 2.15 17.21 19.76
N ALA A 250 1.31 17.15 18.71
CA ALA A 250 1.17 15.95 17.88
C ALA A 250 2.47 15.61 17.13
N ALA A 251 3.21 16.63 16.67
CA ALA A 251 4.52 16.44 16.05
C ALA A 251 5.58 15.92 17.04
N GLN A 252 5.53 16.36 18.31
CA GLN A 252 6.40 15.84 19.37
C GLN A 252 6.09 14.38 19.66
N GLU A 253 4.81 13.99 19.72
CA GLU A 253 4.40 12.60 19.96
C GLU A 253 4.80 11.69 18.80
N ALA A 254 4.49 12.08 17.56
CA ALA A 254 4.74 11.27 16.38
C ALA A 254 6.24 11.04 16.13
N PHE A 255 7.03 12.11 16.23
CA PHE A 255 8.44 12.11 15.80
C PHE A 255 9.46 12.23 16.93
N GLY A 256 9.03 12.43 18.18
CA GLY A 256 9.94 12.65 19.31
C GLY A 256 10.76 13.93 19.19
N LEU A 257 10.16 14.97 18.59
CA LEU A 257 10.78 16.30 18.41
C LEU A 257 10.76 17.10 19.72
N SER A 258 11.74 17.97 19.89
CA SER A 258 11.71 19.02 20.91
C SER A 258 10.57 20.00 20.63
N ALA A 259 10.03 20.63 21.68
CA ALA A 259 8.91 21.58 21.54
C ALA A 259 9.22 22.78 20.61
N ARG A 260 10.49 23.11 20.41
CA ARG A 260 10.91 24.17 19.47
C ARG A 260 10.96 23.63 18.04
N ALA A 261 11.61 22.48 17.83
CA ALA A 261 11.65 21.83 16.53
C ALA A 261 10.25 21.44 16.02
N ALA A 262 9.37 20.98 16.91
CA ALA A 262 7.99 20.63 16.56
C ALA A 262 7.16 21.83 16.10
N ARG A 263 7.34 23.02 16.71
CA ARG A 263 6.70 24.27 16.26
C ARG A 263 7.20 24.69 14.90
N ASP A 264 8.51 24.82 14.75
CA ASP A 264 9.13 25.16 13.46
C ASP A 264 8.70 24.18 12.35
N PHE A 265 8.55 22.90 12.68
CA PHE A 265 8.15 21.85 11.75
C PHE A 265 6.72 22.03 11.23
N VAL A 266 5.73 22.18 12.13
CA VAL A 266 4.33 22.33 11.71
C VAL A 266 4.04 23.69 11.09
N GLU A 267 4.76 24.75 11.50
CA GLU A 267 4.69 26.07 10.88
C GLU A 267 5.26 26.05 9.45
N TRP A 268 6.38 25.33 9.23
CA TRP A 268 6.96 25.16 7.91
C TRP A 268 6.03 24.41 6.94
N GLY A 269 5.30 23.40 7.43
CA GLY A 269 4.35 22.63 6.62
C GLY A 269 2.96 23.26 6.49
N ALA A 270 2.70 24.37 7.18
CA ALA A 270 1.42 25.05 7.06
C ALA A 270 1.25 25.58 5.63
N PRO A 271 0.05 25.46 5.02
CA PRO A 271 -0.20 26.13 3.76
C PRO A 271 0.07 27.62 3.93
N ALA A 272 0.78 28.23 2.98
CA ALA A 272 1.05 29.66 3.01
C ALA A 272 -0.26 30.40 3.29
N ALA A 273 -0.26 31.23 4.35
CA ALA A 273 -1.44 32.02 4.69
C ALA A 273 -1.92 32.72 3.42
N PRO A 274 -3.23 32.64 3.08
CA PRO A 274 -3.74 33.38 1.95
C PRO A 274 -3.31 34.85 2.13
N PRO A 275 -2.88 35.54 1.07
CA PRO A 275 -2.55 36.96 1.18
C PRO A 275 -3.72 37.64 1.88
N ALA A 276 -3.39 38.47 2.89
CA ALA A 276 -4.41 39.19 3.65
C ALA A 276 -5.44 39.74 2.66
N PRO A 277 -6.74 39.46 2.85
CA PRO A 277 -7.74 39.86 1.88
C PRO A 277 -7.57 41.35 1.65
N VAL A 278 -7.17 41.73 0.44
CA VAL A 278 -7.32 43.10 -0.02
C VAL A 278 -8.77 43.41 0.27
N ALA A 279 -9.03 44.43 1.10
CA ALA A 279 -10.38 44.80 1.50
C ALA A 279 -11.22 45.00 0.23
N VAL A 280 -11.96 43.96 -0.14
CA VAL A 280 -12.93 44.04 -1.22
C VAL A 280 -14.00 44.95 -0.66
N ALA A 281 -14.15 46.12 -1.29
CA ALA A 281 -15.23 47.03 -0.99
C ALA A 281 -16.54 46.23 -0.85
N PRO A 282 -17.37 46.55 0.15
CA PRO A 282 -18.52 45.72 0.51
C PRO A 282 -19.33 45.41 -0.75
N GLN A 283 -19.43 44.12 -1.07
CA GLN A 283 -20.26 43.70 -2.18
C GLN A 283 -21.70 44.15 -1.90
N PRO A 284 -22.43 44.69 -2.90
CA PRO A 284 -23.81 45.07 -2.71
C PRO A 284 -24.59 43.85 -2.21
N GLN A 285 -25.34 44.03 -1.12
CA GLN A 285 -26.21 42.98 -0.58
C GLN A 285 -27.08 42.37 -1.70
N PRO A 286 -27.38 41.06 -1.66
CA PRO A 286 -28.30 40.45 -2.61
C PRO A 286 -29.62 41.21 -2.52
N GLN A 287 -29.95 41.95 -3.57
CA GLN A 287 -31.22 42.62 -3.67
C GLN A 287 -32.30 41.54 -3.59
N ARG A 288 -33.28 41.71 -2.69
CA ARG A 288 -34.52 40.94 -2.71
C ARG A 288 -35.02 40.89 -4.16
N PRO A 289 -35.49 39.72 -4.65
CA PRO A 289 -36.07 39.63 -5.99
C PRO A 289 -37.10 40.75 -6.14
N ARG A 290 -36.82 41.72 -7.03
CA ARG A 290 -37.80 42.75 -7.36
C ARG A 290 -39.03 42.00 -7.89
N GLN A 291 -40.18 42.24 -7.28
CA GLN A 291 -41.44 41.76 -7.82
C GLN A 291 -41.54 42.22 -9.28
N PRO A 292 -41.92 41.34 -10.22
CA PRO A 292 -42.03 41.70 -11.61
C PRO A 292 -43.09 42.80 -11.75
N ASP A 293 -42.69 43.89 -12.41
CA ASP A 293 -43.54 45.00 -12.80
C ASP A 293 -44.73 44.46 -13.64
N PRO A 294 -45.99 44.64 -13.20
CA PRO A 294 -47.17 44.12 -13.89
C PRO A 294 -47.44 44.81 -15.24
N SER A 295 -46.65 45.81 -15.63
CA SER A 295 -46.78 46.53 -16.90
C SER A 295 -45.74 46.16 -17.97
N ARG A 296 -44.90 45.15 -17.71
CA ARG A 296 -44.02 44.58 -18.75
C ARG A 296 -44.82 43.61 -19.62
N PRO A 297 -44.87 43.79 -20.95
CA PRO A 297 -45.52 42.80 -21.81
C PRO A 297 -44.82 41.46 -21.60
N THR A 298 -45.57 40.47 -21.12
CA THR A 298 -45.17 39.08 -21.14
C THR A 298 -44.91 38.73 -22.60
N VAL A 299 -43.63 38.60 -22.95
CA VAL A 299 -43.24 37.98 -24.21
C VAL A 299 -43.63 36.51 -24.08
N THR A 300 -44.88 36.25 -24.43
CA THR A 300 -45.39 34.95 -24.83
C THR A 300 -44.76 34.62 -26.17
N ALA A 301 -43.49 34.24 -26.14
CA ALA A 301 -42.90 33.45 -27.20
C ALA A 301 -42.81 32.03 -26.66
N SER A 302 -43.94 31.32 -26.77
CA SER A 302 -44.01 29.86 -26.68
C SER A 302 -43.23 29.25 -27.86
N GLY A 303 -41.91 29.40 -27.82
CA GLY A 303 -40.98 28.40 -28.34
C GLY A 303 -40.60 27.53 -27.16
N ASP A 304 -41.37 26.47 -26.93
CA ASP A 304 -41.16 25.46 -25.88
C ASP A 304 -39.65 25.21 -25.65
N VAL A 305 -39.14 25.22 -24.41
CA VAL A 305 -37.70 25.01 -24.11
C VAL A 305 -37.17 23.78 -24.87
N GLN A 306 -38.02 22.75 -25.00
CA GLN A 306 -37.77 21.58 -25.80
C GLN A 306 -37.60 21.84 -27.30
N THR A 307 -38.35 22.77 -27.88
CA THR A 307 -38.21 23.22 -29.27
C THR A 307 -36.90 23.96 -29.49
N LEU A 308 -36.51 24.88 -28.60
CA LEU A 308 -35.21 25.56 -28.67
C LEU A 308 -34.04 24.57 -28.51
N ARG A 309 -34.16 23.62 -27.56
CA ARG A 309 -33.19 22.53 -27.36
C ARG A 309 -33.12 21.62 -28.60
N ARG A 310 -34.25 21.25 -29.20
CA ARG A 310 -34.30 20.45 -30.44
C ARG A 310 -33.69 21.19 -31.63
N GLN A 311 -33.93 22.50 -31.75
CA GLN A 311 -33.29 23.35 -32.75
C GLN A 311 -31.77 23.38 -32.55
N GLY A 312 -31.30 23.60 -31.33
CA GLY A 312 -29.87 23.52 -30.98
C GLY A 312 -29.27 22.16 -31.34
N ALA A 313 -29.97 21.06 -31.05
CA ALA A 313 -29.52 19.70 -31.38
C ALA A 313 -29.45 19.48 -32.90
N SER A 314 -30.41 19.99 -33.66
CA SER A 314 -30.41 19.94 -35.14
C SER A 314 -29.20 20.69 -35.71
N LEU A 315 -28.96 21.92 -35.24
CA LEU A 315 -27.83 22.74 -35.64
C LEU A 315 -26.48 22.08 -35.28
N ALA A 316 -26.38 21.46 -34.10
CA ALA A 316 -25.18 20.75 -33.66
C ALA A 316 -24.91 19.51 -34.55
N ARG A 317 -25.94 18.75 -34.95
CA ARG A 317 -25.82 17.64 -35.91
C ARG A 317 -25.36 18.11 -37.29
N ALA A 318 -25.81 19.29 -37.71
CA ALA A 318 -25.35 19.96 -38.93
C ALA A 318 -23.95 20.59 -38.79
N ARG A 319 -23.26 20.40 -37.64
CA ARG A 319 -21.96 21.00 -37.30
C ARG A 319 -21.95 22.54 -37.29
N GLN A 320 -23.13 23.16 -37.21
CA GLN A 320 -23.28 24.61 -37.10
C GLN A 320 -23.18 25.04 -35.63
N TYR A 321 -22.00 24.82 -35.04
CA TYR A 321 -21.81 24.90 -33.58
C TYR A 321 -22.09 26.30 -33.00
N ALA A 322 -21.71 27.38 -33.70
CA ALA A 322 -22.01 28.74 -33.26
C ALA A 322 -23.52 29.01 -33.19
N ALA A 323 -24.28 28.57 -34.19
CA ALA A 323 -25.75 28.70 -34.21
C ALA A 323 -26.40 27.80 -33.15
N ALA A 324 -25.88 26.58 -32.95
CA ALA A 324 -26.34 25.68 -31.90
C ALA A 324 -26.15 26.30 -30.51
N VAL A 325 -25.00 26.93 -30.24
CA VAL A 325 -24.75 27.66 -28.99
C VAL A 325 -25.79 28.76 -28.76
N GLN A 326 -26.16 29.54 -29.79
CA GLN A 326 -27.20 30.57 -29.63
C GLN A 326 -28.58 29.98 -29.31
N ALA A 327 -28.97 28.89 -29.97
CA ALA A 327 -30.24 28.22 -29.69
C ALA A 327 -30.27 27.63 -28.26
N TYR A 328 -29.17 27.03 -27.81
CA TYR A 328 -29.07 26.52 -26.43
C TYR A 328 -29.01 27.65 -25.39
N LEU A 329 -28.37 28.79 -25.69
CA LEU A 329 -28.39 29.97 -24.82
C LEU A 329 -29.81 30.50 -24.64
N ALA A 330 -30.60 30.56 -25.73
CA ALA A 330 -32.01 30.92 -25.65
C ALA A 330 -32.81 29.90 -24.80
N ALA A 331 -32.51 28.61 -24.93
CA ALA A 331 -33.15 27.56 -24.14
C ALA A 331 -32.85 27.68 -22.63
N VAL A 332 -31.59 27.88 -22.22
CA VAL A 332 -31.24 28.05 -20.79
C VAL A 332 -31.73 29.38 -20.21
N GLN A 333 -31.96 30.40 -21.03
CA GLN A 333 -32.61 31.64 -20.60
C GLN A 333 -34.11 31.45 -20.36
N ALA A 334 -34.75 30.57 -21.13
CA ALA A 334 -36.16 30.22 -20.95
C ALA A 334 -36.38 29.29 -19.75
N ASP A 335 -35.45 28.36 -19.50
CA ASP A 335 -35.44 27.50 -18.30
C ASP A 335 -34.01 27.22 -17.81
N GLY A 336 -33.66 27.83 -16.68
CA GLY A 336 -32.36 27.67 -16.03
C GLY A 336 -32.23 26.41 -15.16
N SER A 337 -33.19 25.50 -15.19
CA SER A 337 -33.17 24.24 -14.42
C SER A 337 -33.00 22.98 -15.28
N ASP A 338 -32.96 23.12 -16.61
CA ASP A 338 -32.82 21.99 -17.55
C ASP A 338 -31.35 21.57 -17.73
N ALA A 339 -30.88 20.65 -16.86
CA ALA A 339 -29.52 20.12 -16.90
C ALA A 339 -29.08 19.57 -18.27
N PRO A 340 -29.91 18.78 -18.99
CA PRO A 340 -29.64 18.38 -20.37
C PRO A 340 -29.30 19.54 -21.33
N THR A 341 -29.99 20.68 -21.23
CA THR A 341 -29.70 21.84 -22.09
C THR A 341 -28.36 22.46 -21.74
N PHE A 342 -28.00 22.56 -20.47
CA PHE A 342 -26.66 23.01 -20.05
C PHE A 342 -25.55 22.07 -20.55
N ALA A 343 -25.74 20.75 -20.46
CA ALA A 343 -24.78 19.78 -20.99
C ALA A 343 -24.64 19.89 -22.52
N ALA A 344 -25.76 20.05 -23.24
CA ALA A 344 -25.76 20.23 -24.69
C ALA A 344 -25.10 21.56 -25.12
N LEU A 345 -25.33 22.63 -24.36
CA LEU A 345 -24.65 23.91 -24.54
C LEU A 345 -23.14 23.77 -24.38
N GLY A 346 -22.68 23.09 -23.33
CA GLY A 346 -21.25 22.87 -23.10
C GLY A 346 -20.59 22.04 -24.20
N SER A 347 -21.26 20.96 -24.63
CA SER A 347 -20.80 20.17 -25.79
C SER A 347 -20.72 21.00 -27.08
N ALA A 348 -21.73 21.84 -27.36
CA ALA A 348 -21.70 22.73 -28.52
C ALA A 348 -20.57 23.77 -28.42
N GLN A 349 -20.30 24.30 -27.22
CA GLN A 349 -19.19 25.24 -26.98
C GLN A 349 -17.82 24.59 -27.17
N LEU A 350 -17.61 23.33 -26.77
CA LEU A 350 -16.36 22.60 -27.05
C LEU A 350 -16.11 22.47 -28.55
N ASN A 351 -17.14 22.08 -29.29
CA ASN A 351 -17.06 21.93 -30.74
C ASN A 351 -16.91 23.28 -31.46
N ALA A 352 -17.40 24.37 -30.86
CA ALA A 352 -17.17 25.74 -31.32
C ALA A 352 -15.78 26.31 -30.92
N GLY A 353 -14.94 25.54 -30.22
CA GLY A 353 -13.61 25.99 -29.79
C GLY A 353 -13.61 26.93 -28.58
N ASN A 354 -14.70 26.97 -27.81
CA ASN A 354 -14.82 27.77 -26.58
C ASN A 354 -14.83 26.88 -25.32
N PRO A 355 -13.67 26.35 -24.89
CA PRO A 355 -13.62 25.45 -23.75
C PRO A 355 -13.97 26.13 -22.41
N ALA A 356 -13.70 27.44 -22.27
CA ALA A 356 -14.05 28.19 -21.05
C ALA A 356 -15.57 28.32 -20.86
N GLY A 357 -16.29 28.63 -21.94
CA GLY A 357 -17.75 28.60 -21.92
C GLY A 357 -18.26 27.20 -21.57
N ALA A 358 -17.68 26.17 -22.20
CA ALA A 358 -18.10 24.80 -22.00
C ALA A 358 -17.96 24.34 -20.53
N VAL A 359 -16.85 24.69 -19.88
CA VAL A 359 -16.66 24.45 -18.45
C VAL A 359 -17.78 25.10 -17.62
N SER A 360 -18.17 26.34 -17.94
CA SER A 360 -19.25 27.02 -17.23
C SER A 360 -20.60 26.32 -17.40
N ALA A 361 -20.94 25.91 -18.62
CA ALA A 361 -22.21 25.26 -18.91
C ALA A 361 -22.27 23.84 -18.31
N LEU A 362 -21.22 23.05 -18.45
CA LEU A 362 -21.15 21.68 -17.90
C LEU A 362 -21.09 21.66 -16.38
N ARG A 363 -20.46 22.66 -15.75
CA ARG A 363 -20.52 22.82 -14.29
C ARG A 363 -21.95 22.99 -13.81
N GLU A 364 -22.75 23.78 -14.51
CA GLU A 364 -24.16 23.96 -14.17
C GLU A 364 -24.97 22.67 -14.39
N ALA A 365 -24.68 21.91 -15.45
CA ALA A 365 -25.27 20.58 -15.66
C ALA A 365 -24.97 19.62 -14.49
N THR A 366 -23.70 19.56 -14.03
CA THR A 366 -23.32 18.72 -12.88
C THR A 366 -23.92 19.20 -11.56
N ARG A 367 -24.17 20.52 -11.41
CA ARG A 367 -24.85 21.09 -10.24
C ARG A 367 -26.32 20.69 -10.19
N LEU A 368 -26.99 20.72 -11.34
CA LEU A 368 -28.41 20.38 -11.46
C LEU A 368 -28.67 18.87 -11.41
N ALA A 369 -27.73 18.05 -11.89
CA ALA A 369 -27.85 16.59 -11.90
C ALA A 369 -26.54 15.92 -11.40
N PRO A 370 -26.31 15.88 -10.06
CA PRO A 370 -25.05 15.41 -9.49
C PRO A 370 -24.85 13.88 -9.54
N GLN A 371 -25.85 13.12 -10.00
CA GLN A 371 -25.81 11.65 -10.14
C GLN A 371 -25.71 11.21 -11.61
N ASN A 372 -25.38 12.13 -12.52
CA ASN A 372 -25.18 11.82 -13.93
C ASN A 372 -23.69 11.91 -14.26
N ASP A 373 -23.07 10.75 -14.41
CA ASP A 373 -21.66 10.55 -14.71
C ASP A 373 -21.26 11.10 -16.09
N ASP A 374 -22.13 11.00 -17.11
CA ASP A 374 -21.88 11.57 -18.45
C ASP A 374 -21.63 13.08 -18.39
N TYR A 375 -22.30 13.82 -17.49
CA TYR A 375 -22.08 15.27 -17.35
C TYR A 375 -20.71 15.57 -16.74
N PHE A 376 -20.22 14.74 -15.83
CA PHE A 376 -18.87 14.83 -15.29
C PHE A 376 -17.81 14.47 -16.34
N VAL A 377 -18.07 13.48 -17.20
CA VAL A 377 -17.21 13.16 -18.35
C VAL A 377 -17.17 14.33 -19.34
N GLY A 378 -18.32 14.95 -19.64
CA GLY A 378 -18.40 16.15 -20.46
C GLY A 378 -17.59 17.32 -19.86
N LEU A 379 -17.73 17.55 -18.55
CA LEU A 379 -16.98 18.58 -17.82
C LEU A 379 -15.46 18.30 -17.87
N ALA A 380 -15.05 17.05 -17.72
CA ALA A 380 -13.66 16.66 -17.83
C ALA A 380 -13.09 16.94 -19.22
N ARG A 381 -13.82 16.60 -20.29
CA ARG A 381 -13.43 16.93 -21.67
C ARG A 381 -13.26 18.44 -21.86
N ALA A 382 -14.14 19.24 -21.25
CA ALA A 382 -14.02 20.69 -21.29
C ALA A 382 -12.76 21.20 -20.59
N HIS A 383 -12.45 20.65 -19.42
CA HIS A 383 -11.22 20.95 -18.69
C HIS A 383 -9.96 20.53 -19.47
N VAL A 384 -9.94 19.35 -20.11
CA VAL A 384 -8.82 18.92 -20.97
C VAL A 384 -8.58 19.91 -22.11
N GLN A 385 -9.64 20.32 -22.82
CA GLN A 385 -9.52 21.28 -23.93
C GLN A 385 -9.14 22.69 -23.44
N ALA A 386 -9.49 23.04 -22.20
CA ALA A 386 -9.04 24.25 -21.51
C ALA A 386 -7.60 24.13 -20.95
N ARG A 387 -6.93 22.97 -21.09
CA ARG A 387 -5.62 22.63 -20.49
C ARG A 387 -5.60 22.68 -18.96
N GLN A 388 -6.73 22.33 -18.35
CA GLN A 388 -6.98 22.25 -16.92
C GLN A 388 -6.99 20.78 -16.49
N ASN A 389 -5.85 20.10 -16.63
CA ASN A 389 -5.77 18.65 -16.39
C ASN A 389 -6.11 18.22 -14.95
N PRO A 390 -5.71 18.95 -13.89
CA PRO A 390 -6.10 18.61 -12.51
C PRO A 390 -7.62 18.60 -12.32
N GLU A 391 -8.32 19.59 -12.87
CA GLU A 391 -9.78 19.70 -12.80
C GLU A 391 -10.47 18.63 -13.65
N ALA A 392 -9.89 18.25 -14.79
CA ALA A 392 -10.36 17.13 -15.60
C ALA A 392 -10.29 15.80 -14.83
N ILE A 393 -9.17 15.53 -14.15
CA ILE A 393 -9.00 14.35 -13.29
C ILE A 393 -10.06 14.34 -12.19
N ALA A 394 -10.28 15.47 -11.51
CA ALA A 394 -11.28 15.57 -10.46
C ALA A 394 -12.71 15.25 -10.97
N ALA A 395 -13.06 15.76 -12.15
CA ALA A 395 -14.35 15.48 -12.79
C ALA A 395 -14.48 13.99 -13.18
N LEU A 396 -13.45 13.36 -13.76
CA LEU A 396 -13.49 11.94 -14.10
C LEU A 396 -13.55 11.04 -12.85
N GLN A 397 -12.88 11.41 -11.76
CA GLN A 397 -13.02 10.70 -10.48
C GLN A 397 -14.45 10.80 -9.93
N ALA A 398 -15.12 11.94 -10.11
CA ALA A 398 -16.53 12.07 -9.74
C ALA A 398 -17.41 11.15 -10.61
N ALA A 399 -17.16 11.08 -11.93
CA ALA A 399 -17.86 10.16 -12.82
C ALA A 399 -17.68 8.69 -12.38
N VAL A 400 -16.46 8.24 -12.09
CA VAL A 400 -16.18 6.86 -11.63
C VAL A 400 -16.82 6.55 -10.26
N ARG A 401 -16.95 7.54 -9.38
CA ARG A 401 -17.66 7.35 -8.10
C ARG A 401 -19.17 7.14 -8.28
N ILE A 402 -19.75 7.69 -9.35
CA ILE A 402 -21.18 7.55 -9.67
C ILE A 402 -21.40 6.22 -10.39
N ASP A 403 -20.64 5.97 -11.46
CA ASP A 403 -20.62 4.68 -12.16
C ASP A 403 -19.17 4.19 -12.29
N TYR A 404 -18.83 3.21 -11.46
CA TYR A 404 -17.52 2.57 -11.50
C TYR A 404 -17.22 1.91 -12.85
N ASN A 405 -18.25 1.50 -13.60
CA ASN A 405 -18.08 0.84 -14.88
C ASN A 405 -18.04 1.81 -16.06
N ASN A 406 -18.10 3.13 -15.83
CA ASN A 406 -17.96 4.12 -16.89
C ASN A 406 -16.54 4.04 -17.50
N MET A 407 -16.47 3.40 -18.67
CA MET A 407 -15.21 3.12 -19.37
C MET A 407 -14.53 4.41 -19.83
N GLU A 408 -15.30 5.38 -20.34
CA GLU A 408 -14.75 6.66 -20.80
C GLU A 408 -14.10 7.43 -19.64
N ALA A 409 -14.73 7.43 -18.47
CA ALA A 409 -14.19 8.05 -17.28
C ALA A 409 -12.87 7.40 -16.82
N ARG A 410 -12.82 6.06 -16.79
CA ARG A 410 -11.63 5.28 -16.41
C ARG A 410 -10.49 5.43 -17.41
N GLU A 411 -10.79 5.39 -18.70
CA GLU A 411 -9.80 5.61 -19.76
C GLU A 411 -9.28 7.04 -19.73
N GLY A 412 -10.16 8.03 -19.54
CA GLY A 412 -9.78 9.42 -19.34
C GLY A 412 -8.83 9.60 -18.16
N LEU A 413 -9.09 8.93 -17.02
CA LEU A 413 -8.19 8.97 -15.86
C LEU A 413 -6.82 8.40 -16.21
N ARG A 414 -6.77 7.21 -16.81
CA ARG A 414 -5.50 6.60 -17.23
C ARG A 414 -4.73 7.50 -18.20
N ALA A 415 -5.42 8.10 -19.18
CA ALA A 415 -4.81 8.97 -20.18
C ALA A 415 -4.23 10.27 -19.56
N LEU A 416 -4.85 10.78 -18.50
CA LEU A 416 -4.40 11.98 -17.79
C LEU A 416 -3.47 11.67 -16.60
N GLY A 417 -3.16 10.39 -16.33
CA GLY A 417 -2.35 9.97 -15.19
C GLY A 417 -3.08 10.06 -13.84
N GLY A 418 -4.42 10.13 -13.84
CA GLY A 418 -5.25 10.09 -12.65
C GLY A 418 -5.52 8.67 -12.15
N GLU A 419 -5.63 8.51 -10.83
CA GLU A 419 -5.96 7.24 -10.19
C GLU A 419 -7.47 6.96 -10.30
N VAL A 420 -7.80 5.72 -10.68
CA VAL A 420 -9.18 5.22 -10.68
C VAL A 420 -9.55 4.90 -9.22
N PRO A 421 -10.60 5.52 -8.65
CA PRO A 421 -11.08 5.18 -7.31
C PRO A 421 -11.29 3.68 -7.15
N ASP A 422 -11.18 3.13 -5.94
CA ASP A 422 -11.48 1.71 -5.72
C ASP A 422 -12.92 1.37 -6.11
N PRO A 423 -13.17 0.14 -6.60
CA PRO A 423 -14.53 -0.32 -6.82
C PRO A 423 -15.32 -0.25 -5.50
N PRO A 424 -16.62 0.09 -5.55
CA PRO A 424 -17.46 -0.03 -4.38
C PRO A 424 -17.42 -1.47 -3.86
N LEU A 425 -17.44 -1.62 -2.54
CA LEU A 425 -17.48 -2.95 -1.93
C LEU A 425 -18.70 -3.72 -2.46
N PRO A 426 -18.56 -5.03 -2.76
CA PRO A 426 -19.68 -5.83 -3.22
C PRO A 426 -20.72 -5.96 -2.11
N GLU A 427 -21.95 -6.34 -2.46
CA GLU A 427 -23.01 -6.57 -1.47
C GLU A 427 -22.70 -7.77 -0.56
N HIS A 428 -22.03 -8.77 -1.09
CA HIS A 428 -21.54 -9.95 -0.38
C HIS A 428 -20.31 -10.52 -1.10
N PRO A 429 -19.51 -11.40 -0.46
CA PRO A 429 -18.37 -12.04 -1.11
C PRO A 429 -18.82 -12.88 -2.32
N ALA A 430 -17.99 -12.93 -3.35
CA ALA A 430 -18.20 -13.82 -4.49
C ALA A 430 -17.83 -15.27 -4.14
N ARG A 431 -18.34 -16.24 -4.91
CA ARG A 431 -18.16 -17.68 -4.63
C ARG A 431 -16.70 -18.10 -4.55
N ASP A 432 -15.87 -17.59 -5.46
CA ASP A 432 -14.43 -17.82 -5.50
C ASP A 432 -13.71 -17.24 -4.27
N GLN A 433 -14.12 -16.06 -3.80
CA GLN A 433 -13.61 -15.45 -2.57
C GLN A 433 -13.96 -16.29 -1.34
N ILE A 434 -15.19 -16.82 -1.28
CA ILE A 434 -15.62 -17.74 -0.20
C ILE A 434 -14.72 -18.97 -0.17
N ILE A 435 -14.51 -19.60 -1.33
CA ILE A 435 -13.65 -20.78 -1.46
C ILE A 435 -12.21 -20.45 -1.05
N ALA A 436 -11.68 -19.29 -1.45
CA ALA A 436 -10.33 -18.86 -1.10
C ALA A 436 -10.15 -18.64 0.41
N SER A 437 -11.17 -18.14 1.09
CA SER A 437 -11.16 -17.94 2.55
C SER A 437 -11.29 -19.25 3.33
N MET A 438 -12.06 -20.21 2.81
CA MET A 438 -12.43 -21.41 3.55
C MET A 438 -11.54 -22.63 3.28
N ARG A 439 -11.14 -22.86 2.02
CA ARG A 439 -10.34 -24.03 1.63
C ARG A 439 -9.04 -24.21 2.45
N PRO A 440 -8.25 -23.15 2.77
CA PRO A 440 -7.02 -23.31 3.55
C PRO A 440 -7.23 -23.88 4.96
N LEU A 441 -8.45 -23.79 5.49
CA LEU A 441 -8.79 -24.26 6.83
C LEU A 441 -8.95 -25.78 6.90
N GLN A 442 -9.05 -26.46 5.74
CA GLN A 442 -9.31 -27.90 5.67
C GLN A 442 -8.32 -28.72 6.50
N ALA A 443 -7.02 -28.41 6.44
CA ALA A 443 -6.02 -29.11 7.22
C ALA A 443 -6.14 -28.85 8.74
N GLY A 444 -6.53 -27.63 9.13
CA GLY A 444 -6.76 -27.29 10.54
C GLY A 444 -8.00 -27.99 11.10
N VAL A 445 -9.09 -28.02 10.33
CA VAL A 445 -10.32 -28.74 10.68
C VAL A 445 -10.06 -30.24 10.79
N ALA A 446 -9.32 -30.82 9.84
CA ALA A 446 -8.91 -32.23 9.90
C ALA A 446 -7.99 -32.51 11.11
N GLY A 447 -7.07 -31.59 11.43
CA GLY A 447 -6.16 -31.73 12.57
C GLY A 447 -6.85 -31.78 13.94
N CYS A 448 -8.07 -31.26 14.06
CA CYS A 448 -8.88 -31.36 15.28
C CYS A 448 -9.42 -32.78 15.51
N ALA A 449 -9.58 -33.60 14.47
CA ALA A 449 -10.18 -34.93 14.55
C ALA A 449 -9.32 -36.00 13.86
N PRO A 450 -8.18 -36.37 14.47
CA PRO A 450 -7.21 -37.29 13.86
C PRO A 450 -7.78 -38.69 13.57
N ASN A 451 -8.87 -39.08 14.24
CA ASN A 451 -9.52 -40.40 14.08
C ASN A 451 -10.82 -40.33 13.27
N PHE A 452 -11.19 -39.16 12.76
CA PHE A 452 -12.44 -38.96 12.02
C PHE A 452 -12.15 -38.93 10.53
N GLY A 453 -12.92 -39.70 9.74
CA GLY A 453 -12.92 -39.62 8.28
C GLY A 453 -14.33 -39.38 7.79
N GLY A 454 -14.54 -38.35 6.98
CA GLY A 454 -15.87 -38.05 6.45
C GLY A 454 -16.09 -36.59 6.08
N HIS A 455 -17.36 -36.18 6.10
CA HIS A 455 -17.77 -34.83 5.72
C HIS A 455 -18.31 -34.09 6.94
N VAL A 456 -17.88 -32.84 7.10
CA VAL A 456 -18.43 -31.91 8.09
C VAL A 456 -18.87 -30.63 7.39
N LYS A 457 -19.98 -30.05 7.82
CA LYS A 457 -20.56 -28.85 7.21
C LYS A 457 -20.78 -27.79 8.28
N PHE A 458 -20.25 -26.60 8.06
CA PHE A 458 -20.35 -25.48 9.00
C PHE A 458 -21.30 -24.41 8.49
N HIS A 459 -22.17 -23.92 9.37
CA HIS A 459 -22.82 -22.63 9.25
C HIS A 459 -21.82 -21.55 9.65
N VAL A 460 -21.66 -20.51 8.84
CA VAL A 460 -20.69 -19.45 9.09
C VAL A 460 -21.37 -18.10 8.89
N VAL A 461 -21.33 -17.26 9.93
CA VAL A 461 -21.85 -15.89 9.91
C VAL A 461 -20.68 -14.93 9.80
N ILE A 462 -20.69 -14.09 8.76
CA ILE A 462 -19.61 -13.17 8.43
C ILE A 462 -20.12 -11.73 8.59
N GLN A 463 -19.39 -10.89 9.30
CA GLN A 463 -19.70 -9.46 9.42
C GLN A 463 -19.10 -8.70 8.23
N GLY A 464 -19.91 -7.94 7.48
CA GLY A 464 -19.46 -7.33 6.22
C GLY A 464 -18.45 -6.19 6.38
N GLU A 465 -18.60 -5.36 7.42
CA GLU A 465 -17.68 -4.25 7.65
C GLU A 465 -16.26 -4.73 7.94
N SER A 466 -16.12 -5.85 8.66
CA SER A 466 -14.81 -6.37 9.09
C SER A 466 -14.31 -7.53 8.25
N GLY A 467 -15.21 -8.25 7.57
CA GLY A 467 -14.92 -9.53 6.92
C GLY A 467 -14.62 -10.67 7.90
N ASN A 468 -14.86 -10.46 9.20
CA ASN A 468 -14.60 -11.47 10.22
C ASN A 468 -15.76 -12.45 10.35
N VAL A 469 -15.44 -13.70 10.68
CA VAL A 469 -16.44 -14.68 11.10
C VAL A 469 -16.83 -14.40 12.56
N THR A 470 -18.10 -14.08 12.80
CA THR A 470 -18.65 -13.83 14.14
C THR A 470 -19.20 -15.10 14.78
N ALA A 471 -19.69 -16.05 13.97
CA ALA A 471 -20.13 -17.36 14.41
C ALA A 471 -19.74 -18.45 13.40
N ALA A 472 -19.32 -19.60 13.92
CA ALA A 472 -19.10 -20.82 13.16
C ALA A 472 -19.72 -21.97 13.95
N THR A 473 -20.64 -22.71 13.36
CA THR A 473 -21.38 -23.78 14.03
C THR A 473 -21.43 -25.01 13.15
N LEU A 474 -21.13 -26.19 13.71
CA LEU A 474 -21.27 -27.45 12.99
C LEU A 474 -22.76 -27.75 12.74
N GLU A 475 -23.20 -27.77 11.47
CA GLU A 475 -24.58 -28.08 11.07
C GLU A 475 -24.81 -29.58 10.90
N GLU A 476 -23.88 -30.26 10.24
CA GLU A 476 -24.01 -31.66 9.83
C GLU A 476 -22.64 -32.32 9.80
N HIS A 477 -22.57 -33.59 10.22
CA HIS A 477 -21.41 -34.44 10.00
C HIS A 477 -21.83 -35.85 9.57
N ARG A 478 -21.00 -36.51 8.75
CA ARG A 478 -21.14 -37.91 8.33
C ARG A 478 -19.78 -38.57 8.33
N GLY A 479 -19.66 -39.76 8.93
CA GLY A 479 -18.41 -40.54 8.95
C GLY A 479 -17.91 -40.95 10.34
N GLY A 480 -18.60 -40.52 11.41
CA GLY A 480 -18.28 -40.87 12.79
C GLY A 480 -18.98 -39.93 13.78
N GLU A 481 -18.93 -40.25 15.07
CA GLU A 481 -19.31 -39.33 16.14
C GLU A 481 -18.22 -38.27 16.33
N ILE A 482 -18.63 -37.03 16.59
CA ILE A 482 -17.76 -35.90 16.91
C ILE A 482 -18.11 -35.49 18.34
N ASP A 483 -17.14 -35.57 19.25
CA ASP A 483 -17.33 -35.10 20.62
C ASP A 483 -17.27 -33.56 20.71
N ASP A 484 -17.78 -33.02 21.82
CA ASP A 484 -17.88 -31.57 22.05
C ASP A 484 -16.53 -30.86 21.95
N TYR A 485 -15.42 -31.50 22.34
CA TYR A 485 -14.08 -30.90 22.29
C TYR A 485 -13.59 -30.78 20.85
N THR A 486 -13.80 -31.83 20.07
CA THR A 486 -13.47 -31.90 18.65
C THR A 486 -14.29 -30.87 17.87
N GLN A 487 -15.60 -30.76 18.16
CA GLN A 487 -16.46 -29.75 17.56
C GLN A 487 -15.97 -28.33 17.87
N GLN A 488 -15.70 -27.99 19.14
CA GLN A 488 -15.19 -26.67 19.54
C GLN A 488 -13.86 -26.32 18.87
N CYS A 489 -12.96 -27.30 18.72
CA CYS A 489 -11.70 -27.11 17.99
C CYS A 489 -11.97 -26.73 16.52
N MET A 490 -12.83 -27.49 15.83
CA MET A 490 -13.15 -27.21 14.42
C MET A 490 -13.85 -25.86 14.24
N GLU A 491 -14.82 -25.53 15.10
CA GLU A 491 -15.51 -24.24 15.07
C GLU A 491 -14.53 -23.07 15.26
N SER A 492 -13.57 -23.20 16.18
CA SER A 492 -12.51 -22.20 16.39
C SER A 492 -11.61 -22.02 15.16
N VAL A 493 -11.25 -23.12 14.48
CA VAL A 493 -10.51 -23.05 13.21
C VAL A 493 -11.33 -22.31 12.15
N VAL A 494 -12.62 -22.63 12.02
CA VAL A 494 -13.51 -21.98 11.05
C VAL A 494 -13.74 -20.50 11.38
N GLN A 495 -13.85 -20.14 12.65
CA GLN A 495 -14.01 -18.76 13.12
C GLN A 495 -12.75 -17.90 12.86
N SER A 496 -11.59 -18.54 12.65
CA SER A 496 -10.36 -17.84 12.25
C SER A 496 -10.38 -17.35 10.79
N ALA A 497 -11.36 -17.78 9.98
CA ALA A 497 -11.47 -17.35 8.58
C ALA A 497 -11.62 -15.83 8.44
N ARG A 498 -11.14 -15.30 7.32
CA ARG A 498 -11.24 -13.88 6.96
C ARG A 498 -11.74 -13.75 5.53
N PHE A 499 -12.73 -12.91 5.33
CA PHE A 499 -13.36 -12.63 4.05
C PHE A 499 -13.04 -11.19 3.60
N PRO A 500 -13.09 -10.90 2.29
CA PRO A 500 -13.14 -9.53 1.81
C PRO A 500 -14.32 -8.78 2.42
N ARG A 501 -14.18 -7.46 2.62
CA ARG A 501 -15.25 -6.60 3.14
C ARG A 501 -16.38 -6.49 2.11
N PHE A 502 -17.60 -6.32 2.59
CA PHE A 502 -18.81 -6.17 1.78
C PHE A 502 -19.82 -5.26 2.49
N THR A 503 -20.84 -4.80 1.77
CA THR A 503 -21.76 -3.76 2.28
C THR A 503 -22.91 -4.29 3.14
N ARG A 504 -23.32 -5.56 2.99
CA ARG A 504 -24.29 -6.16 3.93
C ARG A 504 -23.72 -6.23 5.33
N GLU A 505 -24.58 -6.01 6.32
CA GLU A 505 -24.20 -6.09 7.74
C GLU A 505 -23.67 -7.49 8.10
N THR A 506 -24.39 -8.52 7.69
CA THR A 506 -24.00 -9.92 7.83
C THR A 506 -24.24 -10.71 6.54
N PHE A 507 -23.45 -11.76 6.34
CA PHE A 507 -23.62 -12.74 5.27
C PHE A 507 -23.38 -14.15 5.80
N GLU A 508 -24.30 -15.05 5.50
CA GLU A 508 -24.29 -16.41 6.00
C GLU A 508 -23.98 -17.39 4.88
N ILE A 509 -23.11 -18.36 5.16
CA ILE A 509 -22.79 -19.44 4.24
C ILE A 509 -22.84 -20.78 4.97
N SER A 510 -23.15 -21.83 4.23
CA SER A 510 -22.85 -23.18 4.67
C SER A 510 -21.70 -23.76 3.84
N TYR A 511 -20.61 -24.15 4.50
CA TYR A 511 -19.41 -24.61 3.83
C TYR A 511 -19.03 -26.04 4.26
N PRO A 512 -18.91 -27.00 3.31
CA PRO A 512 -18.48 -28.35 3.61
C PRO A 512 -16.96 -28.50 3.60
N PHE A 513 -16.43 -29.28 4.54
CA PHE A 513 -15.08 -29.82 4.51
C PHE A 513 -15.12 -31.34 4.36
N GLU A 514 -14.13 -31.87 3.65
CA GLU A 514 -13.88 -33.29 3.52
C GLU A 514 -12.60 -33.63 4.28
N ILE A 515 -12.72 -34.56 5.23
CA ILE A 515 -11.65 -35.03 6.09
C ILE A 515 -11.31 -36.46 5.64
N ALA A 516 -10.07 -36.65 5.20
CA ALA A 516 -9.59 -37.97 4.80
C ALA A 516 -9.62 -38.91 6.01
N PRO A 517 -9.99 -40.20 5.82
CA PRO A 517 -9.93 -41.17 6.89
C PRO A 517 -8.49 -41.36 7.40
N PRO A 518 -8.30 -41.71 8.68
CA PRO A 518 -6.98 -42.04 9.21
C PRO A 518 -6.37 -43.21 8.42
N GLU A 519 -5.11 -43.07 7.99
CA GLU A 519 -4.33 -44.12 7.32
C GLU A 519 -3.91 -45.25 8.27
#